data_AF-A0A673V3G4-F1
#
_entry.id   AF-A0A673V3G4-F1
#
_cell.length_a   1.000
_cell.length_b   1.000
_cell.length_c   1.000
_cell.angle_alpha   90.00
_cell.angle_beta   90.00
_cell.angle_gamma   90.00
#
_symmetry.space_group_name_H-M   'P 1'
#
loop_
_entity.id
_entity.type
_entity.pdbx_description
1 polymer ?
#
loop_
_entity_poly.entity_id
_entity_poly.type
_entity_poly.pdbx_seq_one_letter_code
_entity_poly.pdbx_strand_id
1 'polypeptide(L)'
;MWPVVRCAAMCLHDIRVAVGAAGLVFPGAAPDVGAAVLSSGGGLATLSPPGLPSGLGAVDACMDTCALGGRSGGQEVLSCAEPCAHGARWLRPWLFCHVSPRTEGGSLHLPMLSPADGVGRPGGIRRTFQRDPKFGPDGRRRDAFSKLLLSQPPVLTVHLGHRPRFHPLRHGFDEWFGSPNCHFGPYDGRAQPNIPVYRDWEMVGRYYEEFPINLKTGEANLTQVYLQEALDFIKRQQADKRPFFLYWAVDATHAPVYASRPFLGTSQRGRYGDAVREIDDSVGKILQLLRDLRIAEATFVFFTSDNGAALISAPQQGGSNGPFLCGKQTTFEGGMREPAIAWWPGRVPAGQVSHQQGTLMDLFTTSLSLAGLAPPSDRVIDGLDLLPAMLRGRLTDRPIFYYRGNTLMAVTLGQHKAHFWTWTNSWEEFRQGVDFCPGQNVSGVTTHTQEEHTRLPLIFHLGRDPGERFPLSFASTEYLAALGAIAPAVQQHQKTLVPGQPQLNVCDQAVMNWAPPGCKKLGKCLTPPESTPEKCSWPH
;
A
#
# COMPACT_ATOMS: atom_id res chain seq x y z
N MET A 1 -28.25 -12.54 -12.14
CA MET A 1 -28.25 -11.38 -11.22
C MET A 1 -27.18 -11.66 -10.18
N TRP A 2 -26.03 -11.00 -10.31
CA TRP A 2 -24.88 -11.17 -9.41
C TRP A 2 -25.10 -10.33 -8.15
N PRO A 3 -24.79 -10.81 -6.94
CA PRO A 3 -24.88 -10.00 -5.73
C PRO A 3 -23.84 -8.88 -5.78
N VAL A 4 -24.29 -7.66 -5.52
CA VAL A 4 -23.50 -6.43 -5.51
C VAL A 4 -22.58 -6.44 -4.29
N VAL A 5 -21.28 -6.70 -4.49
CA VAL A 5 -20.25 -6.38 -3.50
C VAL A 5 -20.08 -4.86 -3.49
N ARG A 6 -20.63 -4.19 -2.48
CA ARG A 6 -20.56 -2.74 -2.32
C ARG A 6 -19.11 -2.32 -2.01
N CYS A 7 -18.46 -1.61 -2.93
CA CYS A 7 -17.32 -0.76 -2.57
C CYS A 7 -17.85 0.39 -1.70
N ALA A 8 -17.62 0.32 -0.39
CA ALA A 8 -17.91 1.44 0.48
C ALA A 8 -16.84 2.51 0.29
N ALA A 9 -17.21 3.68 -0.28
CA ALA A 9 -16.42 4.89 -0.16
C ALA A 9 -16.47 5.34 1.30
N MET A 10 -15.33 5.34 2.00
CA MET A 10 -15.33 5.50 3.46
C MET A 10 -14.77 6.81 3.96
N CYS A 11 -15.44 7.26 5.01
CA CYS A 11 -15.41 8.57 5.61
C CYS A 11 -14.86 8.50 7.03
N LEU A 12 -14.25 9.59 7.51
CA LEU A 12 -13.77 9.76 8.89
C LEU A 12 -14.52 10.94 9.52
N HIS A 13 -14.83 10.99 10.83
CA HIS A 13 -15.48 12.17 11.47
C HIS A 13 -14.59 12.92 12.48
N ASP A 14 -14.87 14.20 12.73
CA ASP A 14 -14.16 15.08 13.68
C ASP A 14 -14.82 15.08 15.07
N ILE A 15 -13.99 15.11 16.12
CA ILE A 15 -14.38 15.40 17.50
C ILE A 15 -14.12 16.89 17.76
N ARG A 16 -15.14 17.62 18.23
CA ARG A 16 -15.04 19.04 18.63
C ARG A 16 -14.17 19.17 19.90
N VAL A 17 -13.17 20.07 19.89
CA VAL A 17 -12.43 20.49 21.09
C VAL A 17 -12.93 21.85 21.57
N ALA A 18 -13.29 21.94 22.84
CA ALA A 18 -13.73 23.15 23.52
C ALA A 18 -12.53 24.07 23.82
N VAL A 19 -12.69 25.36 23.54
CA VAL A 19 -11.69 26.42 23.78
C VAL A 19 -11.78 26.88 25.23
N GLY A 20 -10.65 26.87 25.95
CA GLY A 20 -10.48 27.50 27.25
C GLY A 20 -9.16 28.27 27.30
N ALA A 21 -9.25 29.61 27.29
CA ALA A 21 -8.13 30.52 27.35
C ALA A 21 -7.71 30.79 28.80
N ALA A 22 -6.40 30.78 29.07
CA ALA A 22 -5.78 31.57 30.15
C ALA A 22 -4.30 31.75 29.83
N GLY A 23 -3.88 33.01 29.69
CA GLY A 23 -2.50 33.39 29.37
C GLY A 23 -1.62 33.57 30.59
N LEU A 24 -0.31 33.70 30.34
CA LEU A 24 0.66 34.41 31.17
C LEU A 24 1.93 34.66 30.35
N VAL A 25 2.38 35.91 30.39
CA VAL A 25 3.52 36.53 29.69
C VAL A 25 4.72 36.59 30.65
N PHE A 26 5.97 36.62 30.14
CA PHE A 26 7.15 37.46 30.53
C PHE A 26 8.53 36.82 30.14
N PRO A 27 9.64 37.60 30.01
CA PRO A 27 10.35 37.75 28.72
C PRO A 27 11.89 37.49 28.75
N GLY A 28 12.52 37.52 27.56
CA GLY A 28 13.72 38.37 27.33
C GLY A 28 15.11 37.75 27.07
N ALA A 29 15.69 38.14 25.92
CA ALA A 29 17.11 38.46 25.62
C ALA A 29 18.16 37.38 25.20
N ALA A 30 18.38 37.27 23.87
CA ALA A 30 19.57 37.65 23.05
C ALA A 30 21.03 37.13 23.40
N PRO A 31 22.06 37.34 22.54
CA PRO A 31 22.56 36.35 21.56
C PRO A 31 24.11 36.11 21.57
N ASP A 32 24.59 35.38 20.56
CA ASP A 32 25.93 35.42 19.92
C ASP A 32 26.97 34.29 20.11
N VAL A 33 27.73 34.16 19.00
CA VAL A 33 29.09 33.67 18.77
C VAL A 33 29.27 32.22 18.29
N GLY A 34 29.81 32.09 17.06
CA GLY A 34 30.39 30.86 16.52
C GLY A 34 31.91 30.82 16.64
N ALA A 35 32.51 29.65 16.42
CA ALA A 35 33.89 29.50 15.96
C ALA A 35 34.20 28.05 15.58
N ALA A 36 34.97 27.89 14.50
CA ALA A 36 35.63 26.67 14.09
C ALA A 36 36.91 26.43 14.90
N VAL A 37 37.34 25.17 15.05
CA VAL A 37 38.74 24.80 15.39
C VAL A 37 39.14 23.53 14.63
N LEU A 38 40.28 23.60 13.94
CA LEU A 38 41.09 22.50 13.40
C LEU A 38 42.30 22.26 14.32
N SER A 39 42.70 21.01 14.57
CA SER A 39 43.97 20.43 14.05
C SER A 39 44.53 19.22 14.83
N SER A 40 45.22 18.39 14.03
CA SER A 40 46.39 17.53 14.30
C SER A 40 46.21 16.04 14.71
N GLY A 41 46.64 15.17 13.79
CA GLY A 41 47.57 14.07 14.10
C GLY A 41 47.04 12.63 14.02
N GLY A 42 47.51 11.87 13.03
CA GLY A 42 47.65 10.40 13.11
C GLY A 42 46.63 9.60 12.28
N GLY A 43 47.09 9.02 11.18
CA GLY A 43 46.27 8.29 10.23
C GLY A 43 45.78 6.92 10.70
N LEU A 44 44.56 6.59 10.26
CA LEU A 44 44.11 5.24 9.97
C LEU A 44 43.08 5.38 8.84
N ALA A 45 43.38 4.75 7.69
CA ALA A 45 42.53 4.79 6.51
C ALA A 45 41.20 4.06 6.80
N THR A 46 40.14 4.83 7.08
CA THR A 46 38.76 4.35 6.99
C THR A 46 38.25 4.60 5.58
N LEU A 47 38.13 3.53 4.79
CA LEU A 47 37.39 3.53 3.53
C LEU A 47 35.94 3.91 3.83
N SER A 48 35.59 5.17 3.55
CA SER A 48 34.19 5.60 3.48
C SER A 48 33.55 4.97 2.24
N PRO A 49 32.31 4.46 2.31
CA PRO A 49 31.60 4.06 1.10
C PRO A 49 31.41 5.28 0.19
N PRO A 50 31.46 5.11 -1.14
CA PRO A 50 31.26 6.23 -2.06
C PRO A 50 29.90 6.87 -1.79
N GLY A 51 29.89 8.17 -1.53
CA GLY A 51 28.68 8.95 -1.31
C GLY A 51 27.70 8.78 -2.46
N LEU A 52 26.42 8.60 -2.11
CA LEU A 52 25.32 8.62 -3.07
C LEU A 52 25.36 9.98 -3.82
N PRO A 53 25.25 10.00 -5.15
CA PRO A 53 25.21 11.26 -5.88
C PRO A 53 23.98 12.08 -5.44
N SER A 54 24.17 13.38 -5.23
CA SER A 54 23.07 14.32 -5.01
C SER A 54 22.21 14.39 -6.28
N GLY A 55 20.98 13.87 -6.23
CA GLY A 55 20.01 13.93 -7.34
C GLY A 55 19.37 12.60 -7.75
N LEU A 56 19.02 11.73 -6.80
CA LEU A 56 18.29 10.49 -7.13
C LEU A 56 16.81 10.78 -7.43
N GLY A 57 16.31 10.20 -8.52
CA GLY A 57 14.88 9.98 -8.73
C GLY A 57 14.45 8.64 -8.15
N ALA A 58 13.20 8.54 -7.70
CA ALA A 58 12.56 7.30 -7.28
C ALA A 58 11.17 7.20 -7.91
N VAL A 59 10.84 6.03 -8.45
CA VAL A 59 9.50 5.69 -8.95
C VAL A 59 9.02 4.44 -8.22
N ASP A 60 7.96 4.57 -7.44
CA ASP A 60 7.25 3.44 -6.86
C ASP A 60 5.95 3.22 -7.64
N ALA A 61 5.90 2.15 -8.43
CA ALA A 61 4.72 1.70 -9.13
C ALA A 61 3.99 0.65 -8.28
N CYS A 62 2.81 1.01 -7.78
CA CYS A 62 1.94 0.12 -7.03
C CYS A 62 0.70 -0.22 -7.86
N MET A 63 0.36 -1.49 -7.98
CA MET A 63 -0.83 -1.95 -8.68
C MET A 63 -1.95 -2.24 -7.69
N ASP A 64 -3.19 -1.90 -8.03
CA ASP A 64 -4.35 -2.41 -7.30
C ASP A 64 -4.73 -3.81 -7.82
N THR A 65 -4.67 -4.83 -6.96
CA THR A 65 -5.07 -6.24 -7.21
C THR A 65 -4.25 -7.09 -8.21
N CYS A 66 -2.97 -6.77 -8.47
CA CYS A 66 -2.12 -7.58 -9.36
C CYS A 66 -1.35 -8.68 -8.60
N ALA A 67 -1.61 -9.95 -8.89
CA ALA A 67 -0.95 -11.07 -8.20
C ALA A 67 0.04 -11.89 -9.02
N LEU A 68 0.83 -12.72 -8.33
CA LEU A 68 1.86 -13.60 -8.89
C LEU A 68 1.28 -14.73 -9.75
N GLY A 69 1.46 -14.63 -11.08
CA GLY A 69 1.40 -15.78 -11.99
C GLY A 69 2.75 -16.50 -12.04
N GLY A 70 2.76 -17.84 -11.94
CA GLY A 70 3.97 -18.66 -12.03
C GLY A 70 4.59 -18.63 -13.44
N ARG A 71 5.93 -18.84 -13.55
CA ARG A 71 6.57 -18.98 -14.87
C ARG A 71 6.33 -20.36 -15.48
N SER A 72 6.25 -20.36 -16.81
CA SER A 72 6.45 -21.47 -17.76
C SER A 72 5.53 -22.67 -17.62
N GLY A 73 4.31 -22.49 -18.13
CA GLY A 73 3.32 -23.54 -18.39
C GLY A 73 2.09 -22.95 -19.07
N GLY A 74 2.27 -22.21 -20.16
CA GLY A 74 1.16 -21.68 -20.98
C GLY A 74 0.44 -20.43 -20.45
N GLN A 75 0.90 -19.78 -19.38
CA GLN A 75 0.36 -18.47 -18.97
C GLN A 75 0.98 -17.33 -19.80
N GLU A 76 0.14 -16.49 -20.42
CA GLU A 76 0.47 -15.08 -20.71
C GLU A 76 0.64 -14.36 -19.35
N VAL A 77 1.77 -14.63 -18.71
CA VAL A 77 2.30 -13.85 -17.59
C VAL A 77 2.63 -12.46 -18.16
N LEU A 78 2.41 -11.41 -17.36
CA LEU A 78 2.99 -10.07 -17.56
C LEU A 78 4.21 -10.14 -18.49
N SER A 79 4.10 -9.51 -19.66
CA SER A 79 5.23 -9.29 -20.57
C SER A 79 6.21 -8.26 -19.99
N CYS A 80 6.39 -8.24 -18.67
CA CYS A 80 7.48 -7.58 -17.96
C CYS A 80 8.83 -8.30 -18.21
N ALA A 81 9.05 -8.85 -19.41
CA ALA A 81 10.28 -9.55 -19.76
C ALA A 81 11.49 -8.60 -19.70
N GLU A 82 11.33 -7.35 -20.15
CA GLU A 82 12.41 -6.35 -20.10
C GLU A 82 12.79 -5.89 -18.68
N PRO A 83 11.86 -5.42 -17.81
CA PRO A 83 12.23 -5.06 -16.43
C PRO A 83 12.81 -6.24 -15.65
N CYS A 84 12.28 -7.45 -15.86
CA CYS A 84 12.79 -8.67 -15.20
C CYS A 84 14.18 -9.09 -15.72
N ALA A 85 14.51 -8.83 -16.98
CA ALA A 85 15.83 -9.13 -17.54
C ALA A 85 16.89 -8.14 -17.06
N HIS A 86 16.50 -6.90 -16.75
CA HIS A 86 17.41 -5.80 -16.39
C HIS A 86 17.35 -5.37 -14.91
N GLY A 87 16.56 -6.04 -14.06
CA GLY A 87 16.43 -5.75 -12.62
C GLY A 87 16.54 -7.00 -11.74
N ALA A 88 16.33 -6.84 -10.42
CA ALA A 88 16.26 -7.94 -9.46
C ALA A 88 14.80 -8.32 -9.16
N ARG A 89 14.50 -9.61 -9.21
CA ARG A 89 13.18 -10.19 -8.92
C ARG A 89 13.13 -10.75 -7.51
N TRP A 90 12.03 -10.51 -6.81
CA TRP A 90 11.79 -11.07 -5.49
C TRP A 90 10.80 -12.22 -5.59
N LEU A 91 11.16 -13.39 -5.06
CA LEU A 91 10.25 -14.54 -4.99
C LEU A 91 9.43 -14.56 -3.70
N ARG A 92 9.75 -13.72 -2.71
CA ARG A 92 9.11 -13.67 -1.38
C ARG A 92 8.77 -12.25 -0.87
N PRO A 93 8.17 -11.35 -1.68
CA PRO A 93 7.62 -10.13 -1.14
C PRO A 93 6.24 -10.41 -0.52
N TRP A 94 5.94 -9.72 0.56
CA TRP A 94 4.71 -9.83 1.31
C TRP A 94 4.10 -8.45 1.52
N LEU A 95 2.82 -8.44 1.82
CA LEU A 95 2.04 -7.24 2.09
C LEU A 95 1.44 -7.34 3.49
N PHE A 96 0.99 -6.21 4.03
CA PHE A 96 0.22 -6.15 5.27
C PHE A 96 -1.20 -5.57 5.08
N CYS A 97 -2.21 -6.35 5.50
CA CYS A 97 -3.66 -6.05 5.50
C CYS A 97 -4.39 -6.21 4.14
N HIS A 98 -5.73 -6.29 4.15
CA HIS A 98 -6.54 -6.92 3.08
C HIS A 98 -7.52 -6.01 2.32
N VAL A 99 -7.48 -4.72 2.61
CA VAL A 99 -8.38 -3.74 2.00
C VAL A 99 -7.52 -2.54 1.64
N SER A 100 -7.64 -2.07 0.40
CA SER A 100 -6.82 -1.01 -0.20
C SER A 100 -6.56 0.22 0.71
N PRO A 101 -7.49 0.71 1.56
CA PRO A 101 -7.20 1.79 2.54
C PRO A 101 -6.15 1.42 3.59
N ARG A 102 -6.13 0.16 4.04
CA ARG A 102 -5.25 -0.31 5.12
C ARG A 102 -3.86 -0.67 4.60
N THR A 103 -3.78 -1.18 3.37
CA THR A 103 -2.52 -1.50 2.70
C THR A 103 -1.81 -0.23 2.28
N GLU A 104 -2.50 0.74 1.66
CA GLU A 104 -1.94 2.06 1.36
C GLU A 104 -1.54 2.84 2.62
N GLY A 105 -2.27 2.64 3.72
CA GLY A 105 -1.98 3.29 5.01
C GLY A 105 -0.71 2.75 5.63
N GLY A 106 -0.49 1.43 5.54
CA GLY A 106 0.69 0.73 6.03
C GLY A 106 1.91 0.82 5.10
N SER A 107 1.73 1.09 3.81
CA SER A 107 2.76 0.90 2.78
C SER A 107 3.77 2.04 2.63
N LEU A 108 3.29 3.29 2.59
CA LEU A 108 4.12 4.44 2.20
C LEU A 108 4.01 5.65 3.13
N HIS A 109 2.89 5.83 3.83
CA HIS A 109 2.66 7.05 4.62
C HIS A 109 2.79 6.83 6.13
N LEU A 110 2.52 5.61 6.62
CA LEU A 110 2.74 5.17 7.99
C LEU A 110 3.19 3.69 7.98
N PRO A 111 4.50 3.37 8.03
CA PRO A 111 5.04 2.00 7.98
C PRO A 111 4.83 1.24 9.30
N MET A 112 3.61 1.32 9.84
CA MET A 112 3.20 0.78 11.12
C MET A 112 2.05 -0.19 10.91
N LEU A 113 2.12 -1.33 11.60
CA LEU A 113 1.03 -2.29 11.65
C LEU A 113 -0.24 -1.60 12.21
N SER A 114 -1.39 -1.80 11.55
CA SER A 114 -2.68 -1.19 11.94
C SER A 114 -3.69 -2.18 12.54
N PRO A 115 -3.46 -2.74 13.75
CA PRO A 115 -4.51 -3.42 14.50
C PRO A 115 -5.50 -2.41 15.07
N ALA A 116 -6.80 -2.67 14.90
CA ALA A 116 -7.88 -1.78 15.34
C ALA A 116 -8.88 -2.51 16.23
N ASP A 117 -8.90 -2.24 17.53
CA ASP A 117 -9.75 -2.91 18.53
C ASP A 117 -11.26 -2.73 18.33
N GLY A 118 -12.02 -3.73 18.82
CA GLY A 118 -13.48 -3.70 18.94
C GLY A 118 -14.05 -4.60 20.05
N VAL A 119 -14.55 -3.94 21.10
CA VAL A 119 -15.64 -4.30 22.05
C VAL A 119 -15.34 -5.26 23.23
N GLY A 120 -15.15 -4.66 24.41
CA GLY A 120 -15.44 -5.22 25.74
C GLY A 120 -16.13 -4.17 26.63
N ARG A 121 -17.19 -4.57 27.35
CA ARG A 121 -18.14 -3.75 28.15
C ARG A 121 -17.53 -3.10 29.43
N PRO A 122 -18.27 -2.21 30.16
CA PRO A 122 -17.69 -1.03 30.78
C PRO A 122 -17.10 -1.28 32.18
N GLY A 123 -15.93 -0.73 32.42
CA GLY A 123 -15.36 -0.55 33.74
C GLY A 123 -14.47 0.69 33.70
N GLY A 124 -14.92 1.76 34.34
CA GLY A 124 -14.15 3.00 34.39
C GLY A 124 -12.84 2.80 35.15
N ILE A 125 -11.79 3.47 34.68
CA ILE A 125 -10.87 4.28 35.50
C ILE A 125 -10.13 5.23 34.55
N ARG A 126 -10.24 6.53 34.86
CA ARG A 126 -9.50 7.64 34.26
C ARG A 126 -8.02 7.55 34.62
N ARG A 127 -7.12 7.84 33.67
CA ARG A 127 -6.14 8.98 33.69
C ARG A 127 -5.08 8.85 32.58
N THR A 128 -5.29 9.63 31.52
CA THR A 128 -4.36 10.51 30.77
C THR A 128 -2.84 10.42 30.98
N PHE A 129 -2.08 10.46 29.87
CA PHE A 129 -1.12 11.55 29.59
C PHE A 129 -1.03 11.81 28.08
N GLN A 130 -1.49 13.00 27.67
CA GLN A 130 -1.43 13.57 26.33
C GLN A 130 -0.53 14.81 26.46
N ARG A 131 0.51 14.95 25.65
CA ARG A 131 1.28 16.20 25.53
C ARG A 131 1.11 16.72 24.10
N ASP A 132 0.38 17.83 23.97
CA ASP A 132 0.28 18.63 22.75
C ASP A 132 1.64 19.26 22.42
N PRO A 133 2.07 19.28 21.15
CA PRO A 133 3.08 20.23 20.71
C PRO A 133 2.41 21.60 20.46
N LYS A 134 2.75 22.57 21.31
CA LYS A 134 2.53 23.99 21.04
C LYS A 134 3.35 24.39 19.81
N PHE A 135 2.69 24.90 18.77
CA PHE A 135 3.36 25.61 17.68
C PHE A 135 3.78 27.00 18.19
N GLY A 136 5.09 27.23 18.29
CA GLY A 136 5.68 28.56 18.49
C GLY A 136 5.95 29.27 17.15
N PRO A 137 6.11 30.61 17.12
CA PRO A 137 6.07 31.40 15.89
C PRO A 137 7.33 31.34 15.01
N ASP A 138 8.43 30.75 15.46
CA ASP A 138 9.70 30.82 14.74
C ASP A 138 9.97 29.55 13.93
N GLY A 139 9.52 29.61 12.67
CA GLY A 139 9.88 28.67 11.63
C GLY A 139 11.36 28.76 11.22
N ARG A 140 11.80 27.64 10.61
CA ARG A 140 13.04 27.42 9.84
C ARG A 140 14.26 26.96 10.65
N ARG A 141 14.55 25.65 10.56
CA ARG A 141 15.82 25.09 10.01
C ARG A 141 16.07 23.59 10.24
N ARG A 142 15.18 22.82 10.87
CA ARG A 142 15.37 21.36 11.06
C ARG A 142 14.42 20.43 10.31
N ASP A 143 13.44 20.99 9.59
CA ASP A 143 12.30 20.25 9.03
C ASP A 143 12.29 20.17 7.48
N ALA A 144 13.36 20.65 6.84
CA ALA A 144 13.36 20.90 5.40
C ALA A 144 13.57 19.64 4.53
N PHE A 145 14.08 18.54 5.10
CA PHE A 145 14.43 17.35 4.31
C PHE A 145 13.51 16.14 4.53
N SER A 146 12.83 16.01 5.68
CA SER A 146 11.67 15.11 5.80
C SER A 146 10.49 15.57 4.92
N LYS A 147 10.48 16.86 4.55
CA LYS A 147 9.63 17.39 3.47
C LYS A 147 10.16 17.07 2.07
N LEU A 148 11.39 16.60 1.89
CA LEU A 148 11.98 16.42 0.55
C LEU A 148 11.61 15.09 -0.12
N LEU A 149 11.37 14.04 0.67
CA LEU A 149 10.74 12.79 0.17
C LEU A 149 9.23 12.93 -0.08
N LEU A 150 8.66 14.01 0.44
CA LEU A 150 7.26 14.35 0.29
C LEU A 150 7.07 15.39 -0.81
N SER A 151 8.03 16.29 -0.99
CA SER A 151 8.08 17.14 -2.15
C SER A 151 8.48 16.29 -3.35
N GLN A 152 7.53 15.73 -4.09
CA GLN A 152 7.54 15.68 -5.55
C GLN A 152 6.25 14.97 -6.11
N PRO A 153 5.74 15.36 -7.30
CA PRO A 153 4.41 14.96 -7.86
C PRO A 153 4.31 13.72 -8.81
N PRO A 154 3.20 13.44 -9.54
CA PRO A 154 1.80 13.20 -9.17
C PRO A 154 1.51 11.72 -8.82
N VAL A 155 0.41 11.46 -8.11
CA VAL A 155 0.02 10.14 -7.56
C VAL A 155 -1.40 9.75 -7.92
N LEU A 156 -1.72 8.51 -8.26
CA LEU A 156 -3.02 8.20 -8.87
C LEU A 156 -3.74 7.11 -8.07
N THR A 157 -4.79 7.51 -7.37
CA THR A 157 -5.55 6.83 -6.29
C THR A 157 -4.96 6.97 -4.89
N VAL A 158 -5.76 7.55 -3.98
CA VAL A 158 -5.39 7.73 -2.56
C VAL A 158 -6.56 7.29 -1.69
N HIS A 159 -6.51 6.06 -1.20
CA HIS A 159 -7.55 5.43 -0.42
C HIS A 159 -7.43 5.71 1.10
N LEU A 160 -6.72 6.78 1.46
CA LEU A 160 -6.40 7.19 2.84
C LEU A 160 -7.39 8.18 3.47
N GLY A 161 -8.52 8.38 2.79
CA GLY A 161 -9.59 9.27 3.22
C GLY A 161 -9.83 10.41 2.22
N HIS A 162 -11.10 10.69 1.92
CA HIS A 162 -11.48 11.70 0.93
C HIS A 162 -11.82 13.07 1.53
N ARG A 163 -12.01 13.16 2.86
CA ARG A 163 -12.33 14.45 3.50
C ARG A 163 -11.14 15.41 3.43
N PRO A 164 -11.36 16.74 3.44
CA PRO A 164 -10.31 17.73 3.21
C PRO A 164 -9.05 17.62 4.09
N ARG A 165 -9.17 17.10 5.32
CA ARG A 165 -8.02 16.91 6.23
C ARG A 165 -7.10 15.74 5.84
N PHE A 166 -7.58 14.80 5.02
CA PHE A 166 -6.82 13.64 4.52
C PHE A 166 -6.30 13.83 3.10
N HIS A 167 -6.50 15.03 2.54
CA HIS A 167 -6.11 15.34 1.18
C HIS A 167 -4.59 15.11 0.96
N PRO A 168 -4.16 14.47 -0.14
CA PRO A 168 -2.76 14.07 -0.35
C PRO A 168 -1.77 15.23 -0.22
N LEU A 169 -2.12 16.40 -0.75
CA LEU A 169 -1.29 17.62 -0.64
C LEU A 169 -1.14 18.18 0.79
N ARG A 170 -1.87 17.65 1.77
CA ARG A 170 -1.65 17.92 3.21
C ARG A 170 -0.72 16.92 3.88
N HIS A 171 -0.46 15.80 3.22
CA HIS A 171 0.31 14.66 3.73
C HIS A 171 1.60 14.44 2.94
N GLY A 172 2.03 15.47 2.22
CA GLY A 172 3.38 15.58 1.73
C GLY A 172 3.48 15.83 0.24
N PHE A 173 2.62 15.23 -0.58
CA PHE A 173 2.67 15.35 -2.03
C PHE A 173 2.55 16.81 -2.50
N ASP A 174 3.30 17.18 -3.53
CA ASP A 174 3.26 18.53 -4.11
C ASP A 174 2.13 18.71 -5.14
N GLU A 175 1.88 17.70 -5.98
CA GLU A 175 0.81 17.69 -6.99
C GLU A 175 0.10 16.34 -6.96
N TRP A 176 -1.13 16.32 -7.47
CA TRP A 176 -1.96 15.13 -7.48
C TRP A 176 -2.83 15.10 -8.72
N PHE A 177 -2.97 13.93 -9.35
CA PHE A 177 -4.05 13.68 -10.31
C PHE A 177 -4.64 12.33 -9.97
N GLY A 178 -5.95 12.19 -9.82
CA GLY A 178 -6.55 10.90 -9.45
C GLY A 178 -7.70 11.01 -8.47
N SER A 179 -8.11 9.89 -7.89
CA SER A 179 -9.32 9.82 -7.05
C SER A 179 -8.99 9.46 -5.60
N PRO A 180 -9.70 10.00 -4.60
CA PRO A 180 -9.55 9.58 -3.21
C PRO A 180 -10.26 8.24 -2.87
N ASN A 181 -10.94 7.65 -3.85
CA ASN A 181 -11.71 6.42 -3.71
C ASN A 181 -11.57 5.55 -4.96
N CYS A 182 -12.08 4.32 -4.91
CA CYS A 182 -12.20 3.44 -6.08
C CYS A 182 -13.00 4.07 -7.24
N HIS A 183 -12.97 3.46 -8.41
CA HIS A 183 -13.70 3.91 -9.59
C HIS A 183 -15.08 3.23 -9.80
N PHE A 184 -15.72 2.71 -8.74
CA PHE A 184 -17.03 2.05 -8.87
C PHE A 184 -18.17 3.03 -9.21
N GLY A 185 -19.18 2.56 -9.95
CA GLY A 185 -20.37 3.32 -10.36
C GLY A 185 -21.05 2.68 -11.59
N PRO A 186 -21.85 3.44 -12.37
CA PRO A 186 -22.29 4.81 -12.11
C PRO A 186 -23.30 4.86 -10.95
N TYR A 187 -23.22 5.91 -10.14
CA TYR A 187 -24.21 6.22 -9.11
C TYR A 187 -25.27 7.21 -9.63
N ASP A 188 -26.37 7.32 -8.90
CA ASP A 188 -27.54 8.11 -9.29
C ASP A 188 -27.44 9.61 -8.94
N GLY A 189 -26.39 10.01 -8.21
CA GLY A 189 -26.20 11.38 -7.73
C GLY A 189 -27.20 11.81 -6.65
N ARG A 190 -28.00 10.88 -6.10
CA ARG A 190 -29.03 11.14 -5.08
C ARG A 190 -28.84 10.30 -3.83
N ALA A 191 -28.67 9.00 -3.99
CA ALA A 191 -28.33 8.09 -2.90
C ALA A 191 -26.82 8.09 -2.66
N GLN A 192 -26.03 8.13 -3.74
CA GLN A 192 -24.57 8.26 -3.68
C GLN A 192 -24.07 9.16 -4.83
N PRO A 193 -23.08 10.03 -4.59
CA PRO A 193 -22.47 10.83 -5.63
C PRO A 193 -21.47 10.00 -6.46
N ASN A 194 -21.37 10.28 -7.76
CA ASN A 194 -20.23 9.78 -8.55
C ASN A 194 -18.91 10.26 -7.95
N ILE A 195 -17.88 9.42 -8.05
CA ILE A 195 -16.63 9.63 -7.35
C ILE A 195 -15.77 10.67 -8.08
N PRO A 196 -15.24 11.69 -7.38
CA PRO A 196 -14.48 12.77 -8.01
C PRO A 196 -13.06 12.37 -8.39
N VAL A 197 -12.58 12.92 -9.50
CA VAL A 197 -11.17 12.94 -9.90
C VAL A 197 -10.63 14.34 -9.65
N TYR A 198 -9.48 14.43 -9.01
CA TYR A 198 -8.79 15.67 -8.62
C TYR A 198 -7.65 15.98 -9.56
N ARG A 199 -7.39 17.29 -9.69
CA ARG A 199 -6.07 17.82 -10.00
C ARG A 199 -5.69 18.74 -8.85
N ASP A 200 -4.63 18.39 -8.15
CA ASP A 200 -4.15 19.06 -6.96
C ASP A 200 -5.26 19.21 -5.92
N TRP A 201 -5.63 20.44 -5.57
CA TRP A 201 -6.58 20.74 -4.49
C TRP A 201 -8.05 20.64 -4.88
N GLU A 202 -8.37 20.60 -6.17
CA GLU A 202 -9.74 20.71 -6.67
C GLU A 202 -10.11 19.54 -7.56
N MET A 203 -11.39 19.13 -7.50
CA MET A 203 -11.93 18.19 -8.46
C MET A 203 -11.89 18.79 -9.87
N VAL A 204 -11.58 17.97 -10.87
CA VAL A 204 -11.66 18.29 -12.29
C VAL A 204 -12.82 17.57 -13.00
N GLY A 205 -13.46 16.63 -12.32
CA GLY A 205 -14.62 15.91 -12.83
C GLY A 205 -14.98 14.72 -11.94
N ARG A 206 -15.89 13.86 -12.42
CA ARG A 206 -16.24 12.60 -11.75
C ARG A 206 -16.11 11.41 -12.70
N TYR A 207 -15.88 10.22 -12.15
CA TYR A 207 -16.04 8.98 -12.90
C TYR A 207 -17.46 8.84 -13.43
N TYR A 208 -17.60 8.21 -14.60
CA TYR A 208 -18.84 8.06 -15.36
C TYR A 208 -19.48 9.37 -15.85
N GLU A 209 -18.81 10.51 -15.64
CA GLU A 209 -19.16 11.83 -16.16
C GLU A 209 -18.04 12.32 -17.09
N GLU A 210 -17.13 13.16 -16.60
CA GLU A 210 -15.97 13.65 -17.36
C GLU A 210 -14.96 12.53 -17.65
N PHE A 211 -14.94 11.51 -16.79
CA PHE A 211 -14.06 10.35 -16.89
C PHE A 211 -14.92 9.10 -17.16
N PRO A 212 -15.33 8.87 -18.42
CA PRO A 212 -16.23 7.78 -18.76
C PRO A 212 -15.55 6.41 -18.58
N ILE A 213 -16.27 5.50 -17.95
CA ILE A 213 -15.93 4.07 -17.86
C ILE A 213 -17.12 3.29 -18.40
N ASN A 214 -16.97 2.70 -19.58
CA ASN A 214 -18.06 1.95 -20.21
C ASN A 214 -18.09 0.52 -19.66
N LEU A 215 -18.98 0.24 -18.71
CA LEU A 215 -19.09 -1.09 -18.08
C LEU A 215 -19.40 -2.23 -19.07
N LYS A 216 -20.07 -1.92 -20.19
CA LYS A 216 -20.43 -2.92 -21.20
C LYS A 216 -19.20 -3.37 -21.97
N THR A 217 -18.41 -2.43 -22.47
CA THR A 217 -17.22 -2.74 -23.30
C THR A 217 -15.96 -2.95 -22.45
N GLY A 218 -15.85 -2.28 -21.30
CA GLY A 218 -14.62 -2.14 -20.53
C GLY A 218 -13.78 -0.93 -20.95
N GLU A 219 -14.26 -0.08 -21.84
CA GLU A 219 -13.49 1.05 -22.37
C GLU A 219 -13.38 2.20 -21.36
N ALA A 220 -12.14 2.60 -21.04
CA ALA A 220 -11.82 3.86 -20.37
C ALA A 220 -10.38 4.29 -20.70
N ASN A 221 -10.14 5.59 -20.82
CA ASN A 221 -8.81 6.13 -21.18
C ASN A 221 -7.93 6.45 -19.95
N LEU A 222 -8.38 6.11 -18.74
CA LEU A 222 -7.73 6.53 -17.50
C LEU A 222 -6.26 6.11 -17.41
N THR A 223 -5.91 4.88 -17.79
CA THR A 223 -4.51 4.42 -17.78
C THR A 223 -3.61 5.25 -18.71
N GLN A 224 -4.10 5.66 -19.88
CA GLN A 224 -3.35 6.55 -20.77
C GLN A 224 -3.19 7.96 -20.18
N VAL A 225 -4.21 8.48 -19.49
CA VAL A 225 -4.10 9.77 -18.78
C VAL A 225 -3.06 9.65 -17.67
N TYR A 226 -3.12 8.58 -16.88
CA TYR A 226 -2.20 8.29 -15.79
C TYR A 226 -0.75 8.12 -16.27
N LEU A 227 -0.54 7.47 -17.41
CA LEU A 227 0.74 7.40 -18.09
C LEU A 227 1.22 8.81 -18.48
N GLN A 228 0.38 9.61 -19.12
CA GLN A 228 0.76 10.95 -19.58
C GLN A 228 1.16 11.86 -18.41
N GLU A 229 0.42 11.84 -17.29
CA GLU A 229 0.77 12.59 -16.08
C GLU A 229 2.15 12.18 -15.55
N ALA A 230 2.47 10.88 -15.52
CA ALA A 230 3.77 10.39 -15.11
C ALA A 230 4.91 10.84 -16.05
N LEU A 231 4.71 10.74 -17.37
CA LEU A 231 5.71 11.15 -18.36
C LEU A 231 5.99 12.66 -18.30
N ASP A 232 4.94 13.48 -18.21
CA ASP A 232 5.08 14.94 -18.16
C ASP A 232 5.70 15.39 -16.84
N PHE A 233 5.37 14.71 -15.75
CA PHE A 233 6.00 14.92 -14.48
C PHE A 233 7.52 14.69 -14.53
N ILE A 234 7.95 13.50 -14.99
CA ILE A 234 9.37 13.15 -15.08
C ILE A 234 10.13 14.16 -15.95
N LYS A 235 9.55 14.56 -17.10
CA LYS A 235 10.14 15.58 -17.98
C LYS A 235 10.32 16.92 -17.28
N ARG A 236 9.31 17.40 -16.54
CA ARG A 236 9.38 18.68 -15.82
C ARG A 236 10.45 18.64 -14.73
N GLN A 237 10.48 17.58 -13.91
CA GLN A 237 11.48 17.47 -12.84
C GLN A 237 12.90 17.40 -13.38
N GLN A 238 13.09 16.67 -14.49
CA GLN A 238 14.39 16.61 -15.13
C GLN A 238 14.82 17.96 -15.73
N ALA A 239 13.89 18.70 -16.34
CA ALA A 239 14.16 20.05 -16.85
C ALA A 239 14.58 21.00 -15.73
N ASP A 240 13.94 20.90 -14.57
CA ASP A 240 14.23 21.69 -13.37
C ASP A 240 15.44 21.15 -12.57
N LYS A 241 16.01 20.00 -12.98
CA LYS A 241 17.12 19.30 -12.31
C LYS A 241 16.82 18.99 -10.84
N ARG A 242 15.57 18.61 -10.55
CA ARG A 242 15.12 18.25 -9.21
C ARG A 242 15.05 16.73 -9.06
N PRO A 243 15.56 16.16 -7.96
CA PRO A 243 15.25 14.77 -7.62
C PRO A 243 13.74 14.63 -7.47
N PHE A 244 13.21 13.46 -7.81
CA PHE A 244 11.77 13.24 -7.80
C PHE A 244 11.36 11.95 -7.14
N PHE A 245 10.12 11.95 -6.64
CA PHE A 245 9.44 10.80 -6.11
C PHE A 245 8.09 10.69 -6.83
N LEU A 246 7.91 9.63 -7.62
CA LEU A 246 6.66 9.34 -8.33
C LEU A 246 6.01 8.11 -7.69
N TYR A 247 4.81 8.25 -7.12
CA TYR A 247 4.03 7.12 -6.63
C TYR A 247 2.86 6.83 -7.60
N TRP A 248 3.07 5.88 -8.50
CA TRP A 248 2.17 5.57 -9.61
C TRP A 248 1.25 4.40 -9.24
N ALA A 249 0.10 4.71 -8.63
CA ALA A 249 -0.82 3.74 -7.99
C ALA A 249 -2.04 3.35 -8.87
N VAL A 250 -1.83 2.97 -10.13
CA VAL A 250 -2.94 2.73 -11.07
C VAL A 250 -3.89 1.60 -10.66
N ASP A 251 -5.17 1.78 -10.94
CA ASP A 251 -6.26 0.93 -10.43
C ASP A 251 -7.07 0.20 -11.52
N ALA A 252 -6.61 0.20 -12.78
CA ALA A 252 -7.36 -0.38 -13.91
C ALA A 252 -7.67 -1.88 -13.79
N THR A 253 -6.87 -2.61 -13.00
CA THR A 253 -7.06 -4.03 -12.69
C THR A 253 -8.05 -4.30 -11.56
N HIS A 254 -8.43 -3.29 -10.78
CA HIS A 254 -9.50 -3.39 -9.79
C HIS A 254 -10.87 -3.42 -10.51
N ALA A 255 -11.82 -4.18 -9.98
CA ALA A 255 -13.16 -4.26 -10.56
C ALA A 255 -13.97 -2.98 -10.29
N PRO A 256 -14.73 -2.44 -11.27
CA PRO A 256 -14.90 -2.93 -12.64
C PRO A 256 -13.70 -2.61 -13.55
N VAL A 257 -13.03 -3.67 -14.02
CA VAL A 257 -11.81 -3.54 -14.85
C VAL A 257 -12.08 -2.73 -16.10
N TYR A 258 -11.11 -1.89 -16.48
CA TYR A 258 -11.15 -1.12 -17.71
C TYR A 258 -9.80 -1.13 -18.46
N ALA A 259 -9.84 -0.85 -19.76
CA ALA A 259 -8.66 -0.58 -20.58
C ALA A 259 -9.01 0.40 -21.70
N SER A 260 -8.01 1.09 -22.27
CA SER A 260 -8.24 1.94 -23.44
C SER A 260 -8.49 1.11 -24.69
N ARG A 261 -9.18 1.71 -25.67
CA ARG A 261 -9.67 1.03 -26.87
C ARG A 261 -8.62 0.17 -27.61
N PRO A 262 -7.35 0.58 -27.78
CA PRO A 262 -6.35 -0.25 -28.45
C PRO A 262 -6.01 -1.57 -27.75
N PHE A 263 -6.26 -1.66 -26.44
CA PHE A 263 -5.93 -2.85 -25.64
C PHE A 263 -7.10 -3.80 -25.45
N LEU A 264 -8.34 -3.35 -25.68
CA LEU A 264 -9.54 -4.18 -25.51
C LEU A 264 -9.55 -5.37 -26.49
N GLY A 265 -9.77 -6.56 -25.94
CA GLY A 265 -9.82 -7.82 -26.70
C GLY A 265 -8.46 -8.30 -27.19
N THR A 266 -7.36 -7.78 -26.65
CA THR A 266 -5.99 -8.16 -27.07
C THR A 266 -5.38 -9.25 -26.20
N SER A 267 -5.89 -9.47 -24.98
CA SER A 267 -5.43 -10.53 -24.09
C SER A 267 -6.31 -11.78 -24.15
N GLN A 268 -5.68 -12.95 -24.05
CA GLN A 268 -6.41 -14.21 -23.86
C GLN A 268 -7.06 -14.32 -22.48
N ARG A 269 -6.73 -13.42 -21.54
CA ARG A 269 -7.28 -13.40 -20.18
C ARG A 269 -8.47 -12.45 -20.03
N GLY A 270 -9.14 -12.12 -21.14
CA GLY A 270 -10.28 -11.21 -21.16
C GLY A 270 -9.91 -9.82 -20.66
N ARG A 271 -10.90 -9.11 -20.12
CA ARG A 271 -10.79 -7.70 -19.76
C ARG A 271 -9.70 -7.42 -18.72
N TYR A 272 -9.55 -8.29 -17.71
CA TYR A 272 -8.44 -8.20 -16.76
C TYR A 272 -7.09 -8.25 -17.47
N GLY A 273 -6.94 -9.16 -18.43
CA GLY A 273 -5.73 -9.25 -19.24
C GLY A 273 -5.46 -8.01 -20.10
N ASP A 274 -6.51 -7.42 -20.67
CA ASP A 274 -6.39 -6.18 -21.46
C ASP A 274 -5.82 -5.03 -20.61
N ALA A 275 -6.35 -4.85 -19.39
CA ALA A 275 -5.86 -3.86 -18.44
C ALA A 275 -4.40 -4.11 -18.03
N VAL A 276 -4.04 -5.37 -17.76
CA VAL A 276 -2.66 -5.76 -17.45
C VAL A 276 -1.70 -5.46 -18.61
N ARG A 277 -2.10 -5.73 -19.86
CA ARG A 277 -1.28 -5.42 -21.05
C ARG A 277 -1.07 -3.92 -21.20
N GLU A 278 -2.09 -3.11 -20.95
CA GLU A 278 -1.99 -1.65 -21.04
C GLU A 278 -1.07 -1.08 -19.96
N ILE A 279 -1.16 -1.60 -18.74
CA ILE A 279 -0.28 -1.25 -17.63
C ILE A 279 1.17 -1.61 -17.96
N ASP A 280 1.41 -2.83 -18.46
CA ASP A 280 2.75 -3.31 -18.84
C ASP A 280 3.39 -2.43 -19.91
N ASP A 281 2.65 -2.11 -20.97
CA ASP A 281 3.07 -1.15 -22.02
C ASP A 281 3.38 0.24 -21.43
N SER A 282 2.55 0.72 -20.51
CA SER A 282 2.72 2.01 -19.85
C SER A 282 3.99 2.06 -18.99
N VAL A 283 4.28 1.01 -18.22
CA VAL A 283 5.54 0.88 -17.47
C VAL A 283 6.73 0.86 -18.44
N GLY A 284 6.64 0.13 -19.55
CA GLY A 284 7.66 0.12 -20.60
C GLY A 284 7.98 1.53 -21.12
N LYS A 285 6.96 2.35 -21.40
CA LYS A 285 7.12 3.75 -21.83
C LYS A 285 7.76 4.63 -20.76
N ILE A 286 7.41 4.46 -19.49
CA ILE A 286 8.04 5.19 -18.37
C ILE A 286 9.53 4.85 -18.30
N LEU A 287 9.89 3.56 -18.31
CA LEU A 287 11.28 3.12 -18.27
C LEU A 287 12.07 3.58 -19.50
N GLN A 288 11.45 3.59 -20.68
CA GLN A 288 12.07 4.11 -21.90
C GLN A 288 12.34 5.61 -21.79
N LEU A 289 11.41 6.40 -21.27
CA LEU A 289 11.62 7.83 -21.03
C LEU A 289 12.81 8.08 -20.11
N LEU A 290 12.97 7.30 -19.03
CA LEU A 290 14.13 7.43 -18.13
C LEU A 290 15.47 7.18 -18.86
N ARG A 291 15.49 6.25 -19.83
CA ARG A 291 16.67 5.98 -20.67
C ARG A 291 16.91 7.13 -21.66
N ASP A 292 15.86 7.60 -22.34
CA ASP A 292 15.93 8.68 -23.33
C ASP A 292 16.42 9.99 -22.71
N LEU A 293 15.96 10.29 -21.49
CA LEU A 293 16.42 11.44 -20.69
C LEU A 293 17.78 11.22 -20.02
N ARG A 294 18.39 10.04 -20.18
CA ARG A 294 19.69 9.64 -19.59
C ARG A 294 19.75 9.75 -18.07
N ILE A 295 18.64 9.40 -17.40
CA ILE A 295 18.52 9.40 -15.93
C ILE A 295 18.23 8.02 -15.34
N ALA A 296 18.20 6.98 -16.17
CA ALA A 296 17.97 5.59 -15.75
C ALA A 296 18.90 5.15 -14.59
N GLU A 297 20.21 5.41 -14.67
CA GLU A 297 21.19 5.03 -13.62
C GLU A 297 21.05 5.87 -12.33
N ALA A 298 20.35 7.00 -12.40
CA ALA A 298 20.04 7.87 -11.26
C ALA A 298 18.63 7.66 -10.72
N THR A 299 17.87 6.72 -11.29
CA THR A 299 16.47 6.48 -10.91
C THR A 299 16.29 5.06 -10.38
N PHE A 300 15.85 4.94 -9.13
CA PHE A 300 15.40 3.67 -8.56
C PHE A 300 13.92 3.46 -8.90
N VAL A 301 13.57 2.29 -9.44
CA VAL A 301 12.17 1.93 -9.74
C VAL A 301 11.80 0.65 -9.00
N PHE A 302 10.70 0.69 -8.24
CA PHE A 302 10.13 -0.50 -7.60
C PHE A 302 8.71 -0.74 -8.12
N PHE A 303 8.41 -1.98 -8.50
CA PHE A 303 7.10 -2.40 -8.97
C PHE A 303 6.52 -3.43 -8.01
N THR A 304 5.28 -3.24 -7.54
CA THR A 304 4.56 -4.21 -6.70
C THR A 304 3.04 -4.01 -6.72
N SER A 305 2.31 -4.70 -5.83
CA SER A 305 0.84 -4.69 -5.73
C SER A 305 0.38 -4.46 -4.29
N ASP A 306 -0.84 -3.95 -4.14
CA ASP A 306 -1.47 -3.60 -2.87
C ASP A 306 -2.14 -4.76 -2.14
N ASN A 307 -2.39 -5.89 -2.80
CA ASN A 307 -2.96 -7.17 -2.30
C ASN A 307 -3.09 -8.19 -3.42
N GLY A 308 -3.32 -9.45 -3.02
CA GLY A 308 -3.57 -10.54 -3.95
C GLY A 308 -4.81 -10.34 -4.82
N ALA A 309 -4.98 -11.18 -5.83
CA ALA A 309 -6.05 -11.04 -6.81
C ALA A 309 -7.44 -11.15 -6.16
N ALA A 310 -8.38 -10.31 -6.62
CA ALA A 310 -9.79 -10.37 -6.26
C ALA A 310 -10.47 -11.56 -6.96
N LEU A 311 -10.37 -12.75 -6.37
CA LEU A 311 -10.89 -14.00 -6.97
C LEU A 311 -12.42 -14.02 -7.13
N ILE A 312 -13.14 -13.20 -6.36
CA ILE A 312 -14.60 -12.98 -6.54
C ILE A 312 -14.96 -12.38 -7.91
N SER A 313 -14.00 -11.73 -8.57
CA SER A 313 -14.16 -11.09 -9.88
C SER A 313 -13.54 -11.92 -11.00
N ALA A 314 -12.88 -13.03 -10.67
CA ALA A 314 -12.30 -13.95 -11.64
C ALA A 314 -13.40 -14.78 -12.35
N PRO A 315 -13.16 -15.26 -13.58
CA PRO A 315 -11.94 -15.10 -14.35
C PRO A 315 -11.87 -13.85 -15.24
N GLN A 316 -12.99 -13.18 -15.55
CA GLN A 316 -12.99 -12.09 -16.54
C GLN A 316 -12.50 -10.74 -16.01
N GLN A 317 -12.65 -10.47 -14.70
CA GLN A 317 -12.32 -9.20 -14.05
C GLN A 317 -11.41 -9.38 -12.83
N GLY A 318 -10.70 -10.51 -12.74
CA GLY A 318 -9.83 -10.83 -11.61
C GLY A 318 -8.54 -11.52 -12.04
N GLY A 319 -7.50 -11.33 -11.22
CA GLY A 319 -6.18 -11.89 -11.45
C GLY A 319 -6.04 -13.37 -11.09
N SER A 320 -4.79 -13.80 -10.93
CA SER A 320 -4.43 -15.16 -10.49
C SER A 320 -3.32 -15.07 -9.46
N ASN A 321 -3.43 -15.87 -8.40
CA ASN A 321 -2.42 -15.97 -7.34
C ASN A 321 -1.45 -17.15 -7.57
N GLY A 322 -1.43 -17.72 -8.78
CA GLY A 322 -0.50 -18.79 -9.13
C GLY A 322 -0.68 -20.03 -8.24
N PRO A 323 0.39 -20.52 -7.56
CA PRO A 323 0.31 -21.72 -6.72
C PRO A 323 -0.28 -21.44 -5.33
N PHE A 324 -0.52 -20.19 -4.98
CA PHE A 324 -0.87 -19.75 -3.63
C PHE A 324 -2.37 -19.91 -3.36
N LEU A 325 -2.71 -20.17 -2.09
CA LEU A 325 -4.08 -20.44 -1.65
C LEU A 325 -4.89 -19.14 -1.51
N CYS A 326 -6.15 -19.16 -1.95
CA CYS A 326 -7.12 -18.07 -1.87
C CYS A 326 -6.64 -16.76 -2.52
N GLY A 327 -7.27 -15.63 -2.17
CA GLY A 327 -6.96 -14.31 -2.71
C GLY A 327 -7.28 -13.15 -1.76
N LYS A 328 -7.55 -11.97 -2.33
CA LYS A 328 -7.95 -10.74 -1.61
C LYS A 328 -8.98 -11.10 -0.52
N GLN A 329 -8.88 -10.42 0.64
CA GLN A 329 -9.63 -10.66 1.88
C GLN A 329 -9.12 -11.77 2.82
N THR A 330 -8.11 -12.57 2.44
CA THR A 330 -7.66 -13.73 3.25
C THR A 330 -6.15 -13.75 3.56
N THR A 331 -5.75 -14.06 4.80
CA THR A 331 -4.33 -14.06 5.22
C THR A 331 -3.54 -15.29 4.76
N PHE A 332 -4.08 -16.03 3.79
CA PHE A 332 -3.36 -17.06 3.06
C PHE A 332 -2.35 -16.42 2.10
N GLU A 333 -1.40 -17.21 1.58
CA GLU A 333 -0.36 -16.74 0.66
C GLU A 333 -0.95 -15.92 -0.49
N GLY A 334 -2.06 -16.39 -1.08
CA GLY A 334 -2.62 -15.77 -2.27
C GLY A 334 -3.29 -14.42 -2.01
N GLY A 335 -3.51 -14.04 -0.75
CA GLY A 335 -4.09 -12.74 -0.41
C GLY A 335 -3.09 -11.65 -0.03
N MET A 336 -1.83 -12.00 0.29
CA MET A 336 -0.82 -11.04 0.78
C MET A 336 0.58 -11.22 0.17
N ARG A 337 0.76 -12.15 -0.78
CA ARG A 337 2.05 -12.37 -1.44
C ARG A 337 2.03 -11.84 -2.86
N GLU A 338 2.88 -10.86 -3.13
CA GLU A 338 2.75 -9.99 -4.30
C GLU A 338 3.86 -10.19 -5.34
N PRO A 339 3.72 -9.70 -6.58
CA PRO A 339 4.88 -9.46 -7.43
C PRO A 339 5.73 -8.33 -6.81
N ALA A 340 7.06 -8.47 -6.83
CA ALA A 340 7.96 -7.36 -6.53
C ALA A 340 9.23 -7.40 -7.39
N ILE A 341 9.52 -6.27 -8.03
CA ILE A 341 10.66 -6.08 -8.93
C ILE A 341 11.34 -4.77 -8.56
N ALA A 342 12.66 -4.82 -8.35
CA ALA A 342 13.50 -3.65 -8.18
C ALA A 342 14.37 -3.46 -9.42
N TRP A 343 14.37 -2.25 -9.99
CA TRP A 343 15.12 -1.89 -11.19
C TRP A 343 15.94 -0.63 -10.92
N TRP A 344 17.26 -0.73 -11.09
CA TRP A 344 18.16 0.41 -10.97
C TRP A 344 19.48 0.11 -11.69
N PRO A 345 19.58 0.45 -13.00
CA PRO A 345 20.74 0.14 -13.82
C PRO A 345 22.04 0.67 -13.23
N GLY A 346 23.11 -0.12 -13.31
CA GLY A 346 24.42 0.19 -12.73
C GLY A 346 24.51 0.05 -11.21
N ARG A 347 23.41 -0.26 -10.51
CA ARG A 347 23.36 -0.38 -9.05
C ARG A 347 22.80 -1.71 -8.59
N VAL A 348 21.60 -2.07 -9.02
CA VAL A 348 21.00 -3.38 -8.77
C VAL A 348 21.47 -4.35 -9.84
N PRO A 349 22.13 -5.47 -9.49
CA PRO A 349 22.58 -6.43 -10.50
C PRO A 349 21.40 -7.05 -11.26
N ALA A 350 21.49 -7.05 -12.59
CA ALA A 350 20.44 -7.52 -13.48
C ALA A 350 20.23 -9.04 -13.39
N GLY A 351 18.98 -9.48 -13.60
CA GLY A 351 18.61 -10.88 -13.68
C GLY A 351 18.72 -11.67 -12.37
N GLN A 352 18.92 -10.98 -11.23
CA GLN A 352 19.07 -11.63 -9.94
C GLN A 352 17.73 -11.98 -9.31
N VAL A 353 17.76 -12.98 -8.43
CA VAL A 353 16.62 -13.36 -7.60
C VAL A 353 17.01 -13.27 -6.14
N SER A 354 16.20 -12.55 -5.36
CA SER A 354 16.34 -12.47 -3.91
C SER A 354 15.25 -13.27 -3.19
N HIS A 355 15.68 -14.00 -2.16
CA HIS A 355 14.81 -14.70 -1.23
C HIS A 355 14.64 -13.98 0.12
N GLN A 356 15.14 -12.76 0.26
CA GLN A 356 14.88 -11.93 1.44
C GLN A 356 13.36 -11.77 1.60
N GLN A 357 12.87 -11.96 2.83
CA GLN A 357 11.48 -11.70 3.16
C GLN A 357 11.27 -10.18 3.20
N GLY A 358 10.57 -9.66 2.18
CA GLY A 358 10.25 -8.25 2.05
C GLY A 358 8.81 -7.98 2.47
N THR A 359 8.54 -6.77 2.94
CA THR A 359 7.20 -6.23 3.14
C THR A 359 7.05 -4.94 2.35
N LEU A 360 5.83 -4.61 1.91
CA LEU A 360 5.56 -3.31 1.29
C LEU A 360 5.99 -2.12 2.17
N MET A 361 5.94 -2.28 3.51
CA MET A 361 6.41 -1.27 4.48
C MET A 361 7.91 -0.98 4.35
N ASP A 362 8.69 -1.89 3.77
CA ASP A 362 10.12 -1.69 3.55
C ASP A 362 10.41 -0.59 2.54
N LEU A 363 9.47 -0.30 1.64
CA LEU A 363 9.65 0.77 0.65
C LEU A 363 9.79 2.12 1.33
N PHE A 364 9.05 2.37 2.41
CA PHE A 364 9.24 3.58 3.22
C PHE A 364 10.68 3.72 3.73
N THR A 365 11.20 2.70 4.42
CA THR A 365 12.54 2.75 5.04
C THR A 365 13.66 2.73 3.99
N THR A 366 13.46 2.00 2.90
CA THR A 366 14.38 1.94 1.76
C THR A 366 14.44 3.27 1.02
N SER A 367 13.29 3.92 0.77
CA SER A 367 13.21 5.24 0.13
C SER A 367 13.83 6.34 0.99
N LEU A 368 13.66 6.27 2.32
CA LEU A 368 14.42 7.12 3.25
C LEU A 368 15.93 6.93 3.10
N SER A 369 16.38 5.67 3.07
CA SER A 369 17.80 5.34 2.94
C SER A 369 18.38 5.80 1.60
N LEU A 370 17.63 5.67 0.50
CA LEU A 370 17.98 6.21 -0.83
C LEU A 370 18.15 7.73 -0.80
N ALA A 371 17.32 8.44 -0.03
CA ALA A 371 17.41 9.89 0.16
C ALA A 371 18.47 10.32 1.19
N GLY A 372 19.18 9.37 1.81
CA GLY A 372 20.16 9.66 2.87
C GLY A 372 19.52 10.11 4.19
N LEU A 373 18.28 9.69 4.46
CA LEU A 373 17.50 10.05 5.64
C LEU A 373 17.33 8.86 6.58
N ALA A 374 17.20 9.17 7.87
CA ALA A 374 16.86 8.19 8.89
C ALA A 374 15.34 8.11 9.09
N PRO A 375 14.79 6.92 9.39
CA PRO A 375 13.39 6.81 9.81
C PRO A 375 13.14 7.53 11.15
N PRO A 376 11.88 7.88 11.45
CA PRO A 376 11.50 8.43 12.75
C PRO A 376 11.94 7.51 13.90
N SER A 377 12.47 8.11 14.97
CA SER A 377 12.97 7.38 16.16
C SER A 377 12.04 7.45 17.37
N ASP A 378 10.92 8.15 17.24
CA ASP A 378 9.91 8.36 18.28
C ASP A 378 8.79 7.29 18.27
N ARG A 379 8.87 6.31 17.36
CA ARG A 379 7.88 5.26 17.16
C ARG A 379 8.53 3.99 16.58
N VAL A 380 7.82 2.88 16.68
CA VAL A 380 8.22 1.63 16.01
C VAL A 380 8.01 1.77 14.51
N ILE A 381 8.99 1.31 13.73
CA ILE A 381 8.96 1.28 12.27
C ILE A 381 9.16 -0.19 11.87
N ASP A 382 8.15 -0.77 11.22
CA ASP A 382 8.16 -2.19 10.86
C ASP A 382 8.98 -2.48 9.58
N GLY A 383 9.09 -1.46 8.72
CA GLY A 383 9.87 -1.51 7.48
C GLY A 383 11.38 -1.52 7.71
N LEU A 384 12.09 -2.41 7.01
CA LEU A 384 13.55 -2.51 6.98
C LEU A 384 14.11 -1.84 5.72
N ASP A 385 15.38 -1.41 5.80
CA ASP A 385 16.13 -0.99 4.62
C ASP A 385 16.52 -2.24 3.79
N LEU A 386 16.02 -2.31 2.55
CA LEU A 386 16.30 -3.39 1.61
C LEU A 386 17.52 -3.13 0.73
N LEU A 387 18.17 -1.97 0.79
CA LEU A 387 19.38 -1.69 0.00
C LEU A 387 20.51 -2.71 0.22
N PRO A 388 20.80 -3.19 1.45
CA PRO A 388 21.79 -4.25 1.64
C PRO A 388 21.44 -5.54 0.89
N ALA A 389 20.15 -5.91 0.83
CA ALA A 389 19.69 -7.09 0.11
C ALA A 389 19.77 -6.87 -1.40
N MET A 390 19.33 -5.71 -1.89
CA MET A 390 19.30 -5.38 -3.32
C MET A 390 20.69 -5.20 -3.94
N LEU A 391 21.59 -4.50 -3.24
CA LEU A 391 22.90 -4.11 -3.79
C LEU A 391 24.01 -5.12 -3.50
N ARG A 392 23.88 -5.90 -2.41
CA ARG A 392 24.94 -6.78 -1.92
C ARG A 392 24.48 -8.23 -1.68
N GLY A 393 23.21 -8.55 -1.92
CA GLY A 393 22.65 -9.88 -1.66
C GLY A 393 22.61 -10.26 -0.18
N ARG A 394 22.70 -9.30 0.74
CA ARG A 394 22.68 -9.57 2.18
C ARG A 394 21.26 -9.85 2.65
N LEU A 395 21.01 -11.08 3.10
CA LEU A 395 19.74 -11.48 3.70
C LEU A 395 19.71 -11.14 5.19
N THR A 396 18.55 -10.72 5.67
CA THR A 396 18.22 -10.40 7.06
C THR A 396 17.01 -11.24 7.43
N ASP A 397 17.15 -12.06 8.46
CA ASP A 397 16.04 -12.82 9.01
C ASP A 397 15.08 -11.87 9.71
N ARG A 398 13.78 -11.96 9.39
CA ARG A 398 12.74 -11.09 9.93
C ARG A 398 11.37 -11.73 9.87
N PRO A 399 10.50 -11.54 10.88
CA PRO A 399 9.14 -12.04 10.84
C PRO A 399 8.29 -11.21 9.87
N ILE A 400 7.33 -11.87 9.23
CA ILE A 400 6.22 -11.23 8.52
C ILE A 400 4.95 -11.53 9.30
N PHE A 401 4.26 -10.49 9.74
CA PHE A 401 3.00 -10.60 10.47
C PHE A 401 1.82 -10.46 9.50
N TYR A 402 0.74 -11.21 9.68
CA TYR A 402 -0.43 -11.17 8.80
C TYR A 402 -1.65 -10.83 9.64
N TYR A 403 -2.18 -9.61 9.50
CA TYR A 403 -3.37 -9.19 10.24
C TYR A 403 -4.61 -9.12 9.34
N ARG A 404 -5.74 -9.46 9.95
CA ARG A 404 -7.09 -9.17 9.45
C ARG A 404 -7.87 -8.49 10.57
N GLY A 405 -8.29 -7.24 10.37
CA GLY A 405 -8.90 -6.47 11.44
C GLY A 405 -7.91 -6.14 12.57
N ASN A 406 -8.30 -6.42 13.81
CA ASN A 406 -7.44 -6.44 15.01
C ASN A 406 -6.72 -7.76 15.24
N THR A 407 -6.97 -8.79 14.43
CA THR A 407 -6.48 -10.13 14.73
C THR A 407 -5.17 -10.40 13.99
N LEU A 408 -4.12 -10.75 14.73
CA LEU A 408 -2.91 -11.35 14.16
C LEU A 408 -3.23 -12.79 13.75
N MET A 409 -3.50 -12.99 12.47
CA MET A 409 -3.97 -14.27 11.95
C MET A 409 -2.82 -15.27 11.76
N ALA A 410 -1.69 -14.81 11.22
CA ALA A 410 -0.54 -15.66 10.94
C ALA A 410 0.79 -14.92 11.11
N VAL A 411 1.89 -15.68 11.22
CA VAL A 411 3.27 -15.16 11.17
C VAL A 411 4.15 -16.10 10.34
N THR A 412 4.97 -15.52 9.47
CA THR A 412 6.01 -16.24 8.73
C THR A 412 7.38 -15.87 9.27
N LEU A 413 8.23 -16.88 9.53
CA LEU A 413 9.64 -16.70 9.83
C LEU A 413 10.44 -17.76 9.06
N GLY A 414 11.42 -17.31 8.26
CA GLY A 414 12.18 -18.20 7.38
C GLY A 414 11.29 -18.93 6.34
N GLN A 415 11.15 -20.24 6.49
CA GLN A 415 10.35 -21.09 5.59
C GLN A 415 8.98 -21.46 6.15
N HIS A 416 8.72 -21.13 7.41
CA HIS A 416 7.57 -21.62 8.16
C HIS A 416 6.57 -20.50 8.37
N LYS A 417 5.30 -20.81 8.14
CA LYS A 417 4.17 -19.92 8.42
C LYS A 417 3.25 -20.59 9.42
N ALA A 418 2.98 -19.92 10.53
CA ALA A 418 2.07 -20.38 11.57
C ALA A 418 0.77 -19.56 11.52
N HIS A 419 -0.37 -20.23 11.34
CA HIS A 419 -1.70 -19.64 11.48
C HIS A 419 -2.20 -19.82 12.91
N PHE A 420 -2.37 -18.70 13.61
CA PHE A 420 -3.03 -18.63 14.91
C PHE A 420 -4.55 -18.51 14.77
N TRP A 421 -5.01 -18.03 13.61
CA TRP A 421 -6.43 -17.97 13.22
C TRP A 421 -6.56 -18.28 11.73
N THR A 422 -7.65 -18.94 11.34
CA THR A 422 -8.00 -19.16 9.93
C THR A 422 -9.42 -18.72 9.65
N TRP A 423 -9.62 -18.05 8.50
CA TRP A 423 -10.93 -17.65 8.05
C TRP A 423 -10.93 -17.22 6.58
N THR A 424 -11.89 -17.72 5.79
CA THR A 424 -12.20 -17.19 4.46
C THR A 424 -13.26 -16.08 4.58
N ASN A 425 -14.53 -16.44 4.64
CA ASN A 425 -15.70 -15.58 4.78
C ASN A 425 -16.82 -16.30 5.52
N SER A 426 -17.87 -15.60 5.91
CA SER A 426 -18.99 -16.23 6.62
C SER A 426 -19.75 -17.23 5.74
N TRP A 427 -20.40 -18.22 6.36
CA TRP A 427 -21.36 -19.10 5.66
C TRP A 427 -22.52 -18.33 5.00
N GLU A 428 -22.86 -17.14 5.51
CA GLU A 428 -23.88 -16.29 4.90
C GLU A 428 -23.38 -15.74 3.55
N GLU A 429 -22.22 -15.09 3.53
CA GLU A 429 -21.61 -14.57 2.31
C GLU A 429 -21.34 -15.68 1.28
N PHE A 430 -20.82 -16.83 1.74
CA PHE A 430 -20.55 -17.96 0.86
C PHE A 430 -21.81 -18.49 0.19
N ARG A 431 -22.92 -18.61 0.93
CA ARG A 431 -24.22 -19.01 0.36
C ARG A 431 -24.82 -17.95 -0.58
N GLN A 432 -24.42 -16.69 -0.43
CA GLN A 432 -24.77 -15.63 -1.38
C GLN A 432 -23.89 -15.65 -2.65
N GLY A 433 -22.90 -16.54 -2.74
CA GLY A 433 -22.04 -16.70 -3.91
C GLY A 433 -20.72 -15.93 -3.82
N VAL A 434 -20.38 -15.37 -2.66
CA VAL A 434 -19.07 -14.76 -2.44
C VAL A 434 -18.09 -15.85 -2.05
N ASP A 435 -17.10 -16.12 -2.91
CA ASP A 435 -16.07 -17.13 -2.66
C ASP A 435 -14.67 -16.51 -2.83
N PHE A 436 -13.90 -16.47 -1.75
CA PHE A 436 -12.52 -15.95 -1.76
C PHE A 436 -11.48 -16.99 -2.20
N CYS A 437 -11.88 -18.25 -2.38
CA CYS A 437 -11.02 -19.38 -2.71
C CYS A 437 -11.67 -20.30 -3.78
N PRO A 438 -12.14 -19.76 -4.92
CA PRO A 438 -12.91 -20.53 -5.90
C PRO A 438 -12.16 -21.77 -6.39
N GLY A 439 -12.79 -22.93 -6.28
CA GLY A 439 -12.21 -24.22 -6.66
C GLY A 439 -11.13 -24.73 -5.70
N GLN A 440 -10.94 -24.10 -4.55
CA GLN A 440 -9.96 -24.49 -3.54
C GLN A 440 -10.66 -24.79 -2.21
N ASN A 441 -10.40 -25.97 -1.64
CA ASN A 441 -10.86 -26.33 -0.31
C ASN A 441 -9.80 -27.20 0.38
N VAL A 442 -9.20 -26.67 1.44
CA VAL A 442 -8.22 -27.36 2.27
C VAL A 442 -8.86 -27.66 3.61
N SER A 443 -9.11 -28.94 3.88
CA SER A 443 -9.85 -29.41 5.07
C SER A 443 -9.19 -28.92 6.36
N GLY A 444 -9.98 -28.29 7.23
CA GLY A 444 -9.51 -27.73 8.51
C GLY A 444 -8.67 -26.45 8.38
N VAL A 445 -8.47 -25.92 7.17
CA VAL A 445 -7.67 -24.71 6.90
C VAL A 445 -8.54 -23.61 6.30
N THR A 446 -9.22 -23.87 5.18
CA THR A 446 -10.14 -22.91 4.55
C THR A 446 -11.53 -23.02 5.18
N THR A 447 -11.77 -22.24 6.24
CA THR A 447 -12.99 -22.34 7.07
C THR A 447 -13.91 -21.13 6.90
N HIS A 448 -15.23 -21.38 6.86
CA HIS A 448 -16.26 -20.33 6.83
C HIS A 448 -16.74 -19.86 8.21
N THR A 449 -16.08 -20.36 9.25
CA THR A 449 -16.12 -19.86 10.63
C THR A 449 -14.71 -19.42 10.96
N GLN A 450 -14.56 -18.33 11.70
CA GLN A 450 -13.25 -17.89 12.16
C GLN A 450 -12.78 -18.85 13.25
N GLU A 451 -11.81 -19.71 12.91
CA GLU A 451 -11.29 -20.74 13.81
C GLU A 451 -10.06 -20.24 14.56
N GLU A 452 -10.00 -20.55 15.85
CA GLU A 452 -8.89 -20.23 16.73
C GLU A 452 -7.90 -21.40 16.83
N HIS A 453 -6.63 -21.13 16.53
CA HIS A 453 -5.51 -22.07 16.62
C HIS A 453 -4.40 -21.56 17.54
N THR A 454 -4.68 -20.64 18.45
CA THR A 454 -3.65 -19.96 19.27
C THR A 454 -2.81 -20.94 20.12
N ARG A 455 -3.40 -22.04 20.59
CA ARG A 455 -2.70 -23.07 21.38
C ARG A 455 -1.88 -24.04 20.53
N LEU A 456 -2.38 -24.40 19.35
CA LEU A 456 -1.74 -25.33 18.41
C LEU A 456 -1.85 -24.74 17.00
N PRO A 457 -1.01 -23.74 16.66
CA PRO A 457 -1.07 -23.08 15.36
C PRO A 457 -0.90 -24.06 14.21
N LEU A 458 -1.60 -23.86 13.11
CA LEU A 458 -1.37 -24.64 11.89
C LEU A 458 -0.09 -24.13 11.23
N ILE A 459 0.95 -24.97 11.18
CA ILE A 459 2.25 -24.58 10.62
C ILE A 459 2.45 -25.23 9.25
N PHE A 460 2.84 -24.43 8.26
CA PHE A 460 3.17 -24.86 6.90
C PHE A 460 4.61 -24.54 6.56
N HIS A 461 5.26 -25.39 5.74
CA HIS A 461 6.57 -25.09 5.17
C HIS A 461 6.42 -24.59 3.74
N LEU A 462 6.46 -23.27 3.54
CA LEU A 462 6.13 -22.58 2.30
C LEU A 462 7.03 -22.93 1.10
N GLY A 463 8.25 -23.41 1.35
CA GLY A 463 9.14 -23.87 0.28
C GLY A 463 8.74 -25.23 -0.32
N ARG A 464 8.04 -26.08 0.45
CA ARG A 464 7.60 -27.43 0.03
C ARG A 464 6.11 -27.44 -0.27
N ASP A 465 5.36 -26.60 0.42
CA ASP A 465 3.92 -26.45 0.31
C ASP A 465 3.54 -24.97 0.18
N PRO A 466 3.77 -24.35 -0.99
CA PRO A 466 3.38 -22.96 -1.23
C PRO A 466 1.86 -22.77 -1.26
N GLY A 467 1.09 -23.85 -1.40
CA GLY A 467 -0.37 -23.80 -1.46
C GLY A 467 -1.05 -24.01 -0.11
N GLU A 468 -0.30 -24.03 1.00
CA GLU A 468 -0.82 -24.22 2.37
C GLU A 468 -1.80 -25.40 2.49
N ARG A 469 -1.47 -26.53 1.84
CA ARG A 469 -2.35 -27.71 1.74
C ARG A 469 -2.11 -28.74 2.84
N PHE A 470 -0.89 -28.82 3.37
CA PHE A 470 -0.43 -29.91 4.22
C PHE A 470 0.18 -29.34 5.51
N PRO A 471 -0.62 -29.09 6.56
CA PRO A 471 -0.09 -28.64 7.83
C PRO A 471 0.86 -29.68 8.41
N LEU A 472 1.95 -29.23 9.02
CA LEU A 472 2.92 -30.09 9.70
C LEU A 472 2.23 -30.83 10.85
N SER A 473 2.62 -32.10 11.05
CA SER A 473 2.17 -32.87 12.20
C SER A 473 2.63 -32.21 13.51
N PHE A 474 1.69 -32.00 14.44
CA PHE A 474 1.96 -31.41 15.75
C PHE A 474 3.02 -32.17 16.56
N ALA A 475 3.19 -33.47 16.31
CA ALA A 475 4.18 -34.31 16.97
C ALA A 475 5.57 -34.29 16.30
N SER A 476 5.71 -33.64 15.14
CA SER A 476 6.98 -33.63 14.40
C SER A 476 7.99 -32.69 15.03
N THR A 477 9.28 -33.07 14.96
CA THR A 477 10.39 -32.24 15.42
C THR A 477 10.43 -30.90 14.68
N GLU A 478 10.08 -30.88 13.39
CA GLU A 478 10.00 -29.65 12.60
C GLU A 478 8.93 -28.69 13.12
N TYR A 479 7.74 -29.20 13.46
CA TYR A 479 6.68 -28.38 14.04
C TYR A 479 7.14 -27.72 15.35
N LEU A 480 7.72 -28.51 16.25
CA LEU A 480 8.19 -28.02 17.55
C LEU A 480 9.30 -26.96 17.39
N ALA A 481 10.23 -27.17 16.45
CA ALA A 481 11.29 -26.22 16.16
C ALA A 481 10.75 -24.91 15.55
N ALA A 482 9.85 -25.00 14.57
CA ALA A 482 9.23 -23.84 13.93
C ALA A 482 8.40 -23.03 14.94
N LEU A 483 7.59 -23.70 15.76
CA LEU A 483 6.82 -23.04 16.81
C LEU A 483 7.73 -22.36 17.85
N GLY A 484 8.82 -23.03 18.25
CA GLY A 484 9.83 -22.49 19.16
C GLY A 484 10.54 -21.25 18.63
N ALA A 485 10.66 -21.10 17.31
CA ALA A 485 11.23 -19.91 16.67
C ALA A 485 10.19 -18.78 16.47
N ILE A 486 8.97 -19.11 16.06
CA ILE A 486 7.92 -18.13 15.74
C ILE A 486 7.29 -17.53 17.00
N ALA A 487 7.01 -18.35 18.02
CA ALA A 487 6.29 -17.89 19.22
C ALA A 487 6.99 -16.73 19.97
N PRO A 488 8.32 -16.72 20.15
CA PRO A 488 9.03 -15.58 20.75
C PRO A 488 8.87 -14.29 19.93
N ALA A 489 8.92 -14.37 18.60
CA ALA A 489 8.75 -13.22 17.72
C ALA A 489 7.33 -12.63 17.85
N VAL A 490 6.31 -13.49 17.92
CA VAL A 490 4.91 -13.10 18.16
C VAL A 490 4.75 -12.41 19.52
N GLN A 491 5.28 -13.01 20.59
CA GLN A 491 5.19 -12.45 21.94
C GLN A 491 5.87 -11.09 22.05
N GLN A 492 7.07 -10.95 21.46
CA GLN A 492 7.80 -9.70 21.46
C GLN A 492 7.05 -8.60 20.69
N HIS A 493 6.49 -8.95 19.54
CA HIS A 493 5.65 -8.05 18.75
C HIS A 493 4.44 -7.57 19.55
N GLN A 494 3.64 -8.50 20.09
CA GLN A 494 2.43 -8.17 20.86
C GLN A 494 2.73 -7.37 22.13
N LYS A 495 3.86 -7.63 22.80
CA LYS A 495 4.27 -6.90 24.01
C LYS A 495 4.60 -5.43 23.74
N THR A 496 5.14 -5.13 22.56
CA THR A 496 5.60 -3.78 22.19
C THR A 496 4.55 -2.99 21.41
N LEU A 497 3.57 -3.68 20.84
CA LEU A 497 2.48 -3.07 20.09
C LEU A 497 1.48 -2.36 21.01
N VAL A 498 1.33 -1.06 20.81
CA VAL A 498 0.22 -0.26 21.35
C VAL A 498 -0.71 0.10 20.17
N PRO A 499 -1.89 -0.53 20.04
CA PRO A 499 -2.79 -0.28 18.92
C PRO A 499 -3.22 1.19 18.83
N GLY A 500 -3.25 1.72 17.61
CA GLY A 500 -3.81 3.04 17.33
C GLY A 500 -5.33 3.07 17.51
N GLN A 501 -5.90 4.27 17.63
CA GLN A 501 -7.36 4.42 17.67
C GLN A 501 -7.97 4.01 16.31
N PRO A 502 -8.97 3.10 16.30
CA PRO A 502 -9.62 2.65 15.06
C PRO A 502 -10.23 3.81 14.29
N GLN A 503 -9.74 4.04 13.07
CA GLN A 503 -10.25 5.08 12.19
C GLN A 503 -11.47 4.62 11.37
N LEU A 504 -11.66 3.31 11.20
CA LEU A 504 -12.64 2.74 10.26
C LEU A 504 -13.95 2.28 10.93
N ASN A 505 -14.25 2.80 12.12
CA ASN A 505 -15.42 2.40 12.91
C ASN A 505 -16.69 3.17 12.55
N VAL A 506 -16.58 4.38 12.03
CA VAL A 506 -17.69 5.34 11.89
C VAL A 506 -17.93 5.70 10.44
N CYS A 507 -19.19 5.59 10.00
CA CYS A 507 -19.66 5.90 8.66
C CYS A 507 -20.73 7.00 8.73
N ASP A 508 -20.79 7.85 7.71
CA ASP A 508 -21.78 8.92 7.61
C ASP A 508 -22.07 9.19 6.12
N GLN A 509 -23.34 9.17 5.73
CA GLN A 509 -23.73 9.43 4.34
C GLN A 509 -23.53 10.90 3.94
N ALA A 510 -23.69 11.84 4.87
CA ALA A 510 -23.60 13.28 4.58
C ALA A 510 -22.19 13.70 4.19
N VAL A 511 -21.16 12.92 4.55
CA VAL A 511 -19.76 13.28 4.29
C VAL A 511 -19.17 12.59 3.06
N MET A 512 -19.96 11.84 2.30
CA MET A 512 -19.56 11.39 0.95
C MET A 512 -19.24 12.58 0.04
N ASN A 513 -18.72 12.32 -1.16
CA ASN A 513 -18.24 13.32 -2.11
C ASN A 513 -19.35 14.16 -2.79
N TRP A 514 -20.32 14.68 -2.03
CA TRP A 514 -21.43 15.52 -2.52
C TRP A 514 -20.93 16.86 -3.06
N ALA A 515 -20.10 17.56 -2.29
CA ALA A 515 -19.59 18.90 -2.64
C ALA A 515 -18.06 19.02 -2.43
N PRO A 516 -17.24 18.23 -3.15
CA PRO A 516 -15.79 18.33 -3.10
C PRO A 516 -15.28 19.72 -3.56
N PRO A 517 -14.11 20.19 -3.08
CA PRO A 517 -13.51 21.44 -3.56
C PRO A 517 -13.41 21.48 -5.09
N GLY A 518 -13.71 22.63 -5.70
CA GLY A 518 -13.82 22.76 -7.17
C GLY A 518 -15.23 22.56 -7.74
N CYS A 519 -16.14 21.86 -7.04
CA CYS A 519 -17.46 21.54 -7.57
C CYS A 519 -18.28 22.78 -7.97
N LYS A 520 -18.13 23.91 -7.26
CA LYS A 520 -18.90 25.13 -7.54
C LYS A 520 -18.53 25.74 -8.90
N LYS A 521 -17.23 25.74 -9.24
CA LYS A 521 -16.72 26.25 -10.51
C LYS A 521 -17.20 25.39 -11.69
N LEU A 522 -17.32 24.08 -11.46
CA LEU A 522 -17.79 23.11 -12.44
C LEU A 522 -19.32 22.99 -12.52
N GLY A 523 -20.08 23.62 -11.61
CA GLY A 523 -21.53 23.42 -11.51
C GLY A 523 -21.94 22.01 -11.07
N LYS A 524 -21.11 21.33 -10.26
CA LYS A 524 -21.23 19.89 -9.90
C LYS A 524 -21.38 19.61 -8.41
N CYS A 525 -21.75 20.61 -7.62
CA CYS A 525 -22.06 20.38 -6.21
C CYS A 525 -23.42 19.72 -6.10
N LEU A 526 -23.48 18.67 -5.29
CA LEU A 526 -24.72 17.97 -4.94
C LEU A 526 -25.08 18.28 -3.49
N THR A 527 -26.38 18.24 -3.19
CA THR A 527 -26.88 18.45 -1.83
C THR A 527 -26.69 17.18 -1.02
N PRO A 528 -25.95 17.20 0.10
CA PRO A 528 -25.82 16.03 0.96
C PRO A 528 -27.15 15.70 1.65
N PRO A 529 -27.44 14.41 1.92
CA PRO A 529 -28.60 14.02 2.72
C PRO A 529 -28.39 14.38 4.19
N GLU A 530 -29.49 14.53 4.92
CA GLU A 530 -29.43 14.50 6.39
C GLU A 530 -29.09 13.08 6.84
N SER A 531 -28.06 12.96 7.69
CA SER A 531 -27.70 11.68 8.30
C SER A 531 -26.93 11.90 9.60
N THR A 532 -26.87 10.85 10.40
CA THR A 532 -26.13 10.82 11.67
C THR A 532 -24.99 9.82 11.56
N PRO A 533 -23.79 10.13 12.11
CA PRO A 533 -22.70 9.18 12.14
C PRO A 533 -23.10 7.88 12.84
N GLU A 534 -22.87 6.75 12.19
CA GLU A 534 -23.22 5.42 12.70
C GLU A 534 -22.03 4.46 12.62
N LYS A 535 -22.13 3.31 13.28
CA LYS A 535 -21.12 2.28 13.16
C LYS A 535 -21.14 1.73 11.73
N CYS A 536 -19.98 1.69 11.08
CA CYS A 536 -19.87 1.06 9.78
C CYS A 536 -20.29 -0.41 9.85
N SER A 537 -21.12 -0.84 8.91
CA SER A 537 -21.46 -2.26 8.73
C SER A 537 -20.35 -2.93 7.92
N TRP A 538 -19.60 -3.77 8.59
CA TRP A 538 -18.56 -4.58 7.99
C TRP A 538 -19.06 -6.02 7.89
N PRO A 539 -18.81 -6.74 6.79
CA PRO A 539 -19.22 -8.14 6.66
C PRO A 539 -18.44 -9.09 7.58
N HIS A 540 -17.48 -8.57 8.37
CA HIS A 540 -16.69 -9.32 9.33
C HIS A 540 -17.01 -8.98 10.79
#